data_AF-A0A1I0V0X0-F1
#
_entry.id   AF-A0A1I0V0X0-F1
#
_cell.length_a   1.000
_cell.length_b   1.000
_cell.length_c   1.000
_cell.angle_alpha   90.00
_cell.angle_beta   90.00
_cell.angle_gamma   90.00
#
_symmetry.space_group_name_H-M   'P 1'
#
loop_
_entity.id
_entity.type
_entity.pdbx_description
1 polymer ?
#
loop_
_entity_poly.entity_id
_entity_poly.type
_entity_poly.pdbx_seq_one_letter_code
_entity_poly.pdbx_strand_id
1 'polypeptide(L)' 'MINWFEKIEKYYKLKCYDNRDVADFVDYKKITSEQYKEITGDNYVTE' A
#
# COMPACT_ATOMS: atom_id res chain seq x y z
N MET A 1 14.70 -7.29 9.60
CA MET A 1 13.32 -6.76 9.63
C MET A 1 12.85 -6.58 8.20
N ILE A 2 11.61 -6.95 7.88
CA ILE A 2 11.05 -6.70 6.54
C ILE A 2 10.48 -5.28 6.54
N ASN A 3 10.90 -4.45 5.57
CA ASN A 3 10.25 -3.17 5.31
C ASN A 3 9.08 -3.38 4.36
N TRP A 4 7.86 -3.38 4.91
CA TRP A 4 6.64 -3.61 4.14
C TRP A 4 6.38 -2.50 3.12
N PHE A 5 6.64 -1.25 3.50
CA PHE A 5 6.45 -0.09 2.63
C PHE A 5 7.26 -0.21 1.32
N GLU A 6 8.58 -0.39 1.43
CA GLU A 6 9.46 -0.52 0.25
C GLU A 6 9.07 -1.72 -0.62
N LYS A 7 8.67 -2.82 0.01
CA LYS A 7 8.24 -4.01 -0.72
C LYS A 7 6.96 -3.72 -1.51
N ILE A 8 5.93 -3.20 -0.86
CA ILE A 8 4.63 -2.92 -1.48
C ILE A 8 4.78 -1.84 -2.57
N GLU A 9 5.53 -0.78 -2.31
CA GLU A 9 5.81 0.27 -3.30
C GLU A 9 6.47 -0.31 -4.56
N LYS A 10 7.46 -1.19 -4.40
CA LYS A 10 8.13 -1.86 -5.54
C LYS A 10 7.16 -2.72 -6.34
N TYR A 11 6.34 -3.54 -5.70
CA TYR A 11 5.39 -4.40 -6.40
C TYR A 11 4.24 -3.61 -7.04
N TYR A 12 3.83 -2.50 -6.44
CA TYR A 12 2.87 -1.56 -7.02
C TYR A 12 3.45 -0.89 -8.28
N LYS A 13 4.69 -0.39 -8.23
CA LYS A 13 5.41 0.16 -9.40
C LYS A 13 5.59 -0.87 -10.53
N LEU A 14 5.75 -2.14 -10.18
CA LEU A 14 5.80 -3.25 -11.14
C LEU A 14 4.43 -3.67 -11.68
N LYS A 15 3.35 -2.99 -11.27
CA LYS A 15 1.95 -3.32 -11.59
C LYS A 15 1.54 -4.73 -11.15
N CYS A 16 2.21 -5.28 -10.13
CA CYS A 16 1.81 -6.53 -9.49
C CYS A 16 0.69 -6.32 -8.47
N TYR A 17 0.54 -5.11 -7.96
CA TYR A 17 -0.51 -4.69 -7.02
C TYR A 17 -1.31 -3.54 -7.61
N ASP A 18 -2.62 -3.56 -7.39
CA ASP A 18 -3.52 -2.44 -7.60
C ASP A 18 -3.86 -1.74 -6.27
N ASN A 19 -4.58 -0.63 -6.33
CA ASN A 19 -4.95 0.14 -5.13
C ASN A 19 -5.64 -0.71 -4.06
N ARG A 20 -6.44 -1.71 -4.44
CA ARG A 20 -7.11 -2.61 -3.48
C ARG A 20 -6.12 -3.53 -2.78
N ASP A 21 -5.12 -4.05 -3.49
CA ASP A 21 -4.05 -4.82 -2.84
C ASP A 21 -3.29 -3.96 -1.84
N VAL A 22 -2.99 -2.69 -2.19
CA VAL A 22 -2.33 -1.75 -1.26
C VAL A 22 -3.21 -1.43 -0.06
N ALA A 23 -4.53 -1.31 -0.26
CA ALA A 23 -5.53 -1.11 0.79
C ALA A 23 -5.56 -2.27 1.79
N ASP A 24 -5.54 -3.52 1.30
CA ASP A 24 -5.47 -4.71 2.16
C ASP A 24 -4.25 -4.66 3.10
N PHE A 25 -3.10 -4.14 2.65
CA PHE A 25 -1.92 -4.00 3.51
C PHE A 25 -2.08 -2.93 4.60
N VAL A 26 -2.98 -1.95 4.42
CA VAL A 26 -3.39 -1.02 5.49
C VAL A 26 -4.25 -1.77 6.51
N ASP A 27 -5.23 -2.55 6.05
CA ASP A 27 -6.12 -3.36 6.90
C ASP A 27 -5.34 -4.41 7.72
N TYR A 28 -4.34 -5.04 7.12
CA TYR A 28 -3.41 -5.95 7.81
C TYR A 28 -2.38 -5.25 8.69
N LYS A 29 -2.46 -3.92 8.84
CA LYS A 29 -1.56 -3.07 9.63
C LYS A 29 -0.10 -3.24 9.25
N LYS A 30 0.18 -3.52 7.96
CA LYS A 30 1.55 -3.63 7.42
C LYS A 30 2.09 -2.26 7.01
N ILE A 31 1.20 -1.37 6.58
CA ILE A 31 1.47 0.03 6.27
C ILE A 31 0.38 0.92 6.87
N THR A 32 0.62 2.23 6.91
CA THR A 32 -0.38 3.22 7.33
C THR A 32 -1.18 3.76 6.14
N SER A 33 -2.28 4.47 6.43
CA SER A 33 -3.05 5.19 5.41
C SER A 33 -2.24 6.30 4.72
N GLU A 34 -1.27 6.92 5.41
CA GLU A 34 -0.33 7.87 4.80
C GLU A 34 0.58 7.17 3.80
N GLN A 35 1.14 6.02 4.18
CA GLN A 35 1.98 5.21 3.29
C GLN A 35 1.20 4.68 2.08
N TYR A 36 -0.07 4.31 2.25
CA TYR A 36 -0.95 3.98 1.13
C TYR A 36 -1.04 5.15 0.13
N LYS A 37 -1.23 6.37 0.64
CA LYS A 37 -1.33 7.58 -0.20
C LYS A 37 0.00 7.88 -0.90
N GLU A 38 1.13 7.64 -0.26
CA GLU A 38 2.44 7.78 -0.90
C GLU A 38 2.63 6.78 -2.05
N ILE A 39 2.16 5.54 -1.89
CA ILE A 39 2.30 4.49 -2.91
C ILE A 39 1.35 4.72 -4.08
N THR A 40 0.07 5.00 -3.79
CA THR A 40 -1.01 5.01 -4.78
C THR A 40 -1.30 6.39 -5.35
N GLY A 41 -1.02 7.46 -4.60
CA GLY A 41 -1.43 8.83 -4.90
C GLY A 41 -2.86 9.18 -4.45
N ASP A 42 -3.64 8.17 -4.03
CA ASP A 42 -5.04 8.32 -3.62
C ASP A 42 -5.18 8.35 -2.10
N ASN A 43 -6.27 8.94 -1.59
CA ASN A 43 -6.59 8.82 -0.18
C ASN A 43 -7.12 7.39 0.09
N TYR A 44 -6.67 6.77 1.17
CA TYR A 44 -7.26 5.52 1.64
C TYR A 44 -8.71 5.78 2.08
N VAL A 45 -9.65 5.10 1.42
CA VAL A 45 -11.08 5.19 1.73
C VAL A 45 -11.48 3.86 2.37
N THR A 46 -11.99 3.93 3.59
CA THR A 46 -12.63 2.77 4.23
C THR A 46 -14.09 2.79 3.79
N GLU A 47 -14.54 1.75 3.10
CA GLU A 47 -15.98 1.50 2.85
C GLU A 47 -16.70 1.13 4.14
#